data_AF-A0A7J8RPW8-F1
#
_entry.id   AF-A0A7J8RPW8-F1
#
_cell.length_a   1.000
_cell.length_b   1.000
_cell.length_c   1.000
_cell.angle_alpha   90.00
_cell.angle_beta   90.00
_cell.angle_gamma   90.00
#
_symmetry.space_group_name_H-M   'P 1'
#
loop_
_entity.id
_entity.type
_entity.pdbx_description
1 polymer ?
#
loop_
_entity_poly.entity_id
_entity_poly.type
_entity_poly.pdbx_seq_one_letter_code
_entity_poly.pdbx_strand_id
1 'polypeptide(L)'
;SIDCGVEESYLDNPTGIWFKPDKEFISTGENHETLPEYQSENEQYGKRYKTLRSFPNGAKNCYTLTLNHAHNNSFRIRASFGYGNYDRKNQPPKFDLYLGVNYWATVNSRSNVCYEIIHVFPADTEYMCLVNT
;
A
#
# COMPACT_ATOMS: atom_id res chain seq x y z
N SER A 1 -9.75 2.02 5.86
CA SER A 1 -8.41 1.60 5.42
C SER A 1 -8.48 1.23 3.94
N ILE A 2 -7.34 1.18 3.25
CA ILE A 2 -7.26 0.80 1.83
C ILE A 2 -6.60 -0.57 1.75
N ASP A 3 -7.17 -1.49 0.98
CA ASP A 3 -6.51 -2.74 0.59
C ASP A 3 -6.21 -2.69 -0.91
N CYS A 4 -4.93 -2.89 -1.24
CA CYS A 4 -4.43 -2.69 -2.60
C CYS A 4 -4.63 -3.98 -3.38
N GLY A 5 -5.36 -3.92 -4.50
CA GLY A 5 -5.61 -5.09 -5.33
C GLY A 5 -6.88 -5.89 -5.02
N VAL A 6 -7.66 -5.50 -3.99
CA VAL A 6 -8.98 -6.10 -3.74
C VAL A 6 -10.05 -5.46 -4.62
N GLU A 7 -11.00 -6.25 -5.11
CA GLU A 7 -12.11 -5.77 -5.94
C GLU A 7 -13.29 -5.23 -5.12
N GLU A 8 -13.55 -5.87 -3.98
CA GLU A 8 -14.68 -5.57 -3.11
C GLU A 8 -14.22 -5.18 -1.72
N SER A 9 -15.02 -4.32 -1.11
CA SER A 9 -14.76 -3.88 0.23
C SER A 9 -15.18 -4.90 1.28
N TYR A 10 -14.54 -4.89 2.44
CA TYR A 10 -14.85 -5.84 3.50
C TYR A 10 -14.56 -5.29 4.90
N LEU A 11 -15.27 -5.85 5.89
CA LEU A 11 -14.91 -5.71 7.30
C LEU A 11 -13.88 -6.77 7.67
N ASP A 12 -12.73 -6.35 8.19
CA ASP A 12 -11.77 -7.26 8.79
C ASP A 12 -12.19 -7.57 10.23
N ASN A 13 -12.88 -8.70 10.45
CA ASN A 13 -13.44 -9.05 11.76
C ASN A 13 -12.40 -9.05 12.91
N PRO A 14 -11.16 -9.57 12.73
CA PRO A 14 -10.18 -9.60 13.81
C PRO A 14 -9.71 -8.21 14.25
N THR A 15 -9.57 -7.25 13.34
CA THR A 15 -9.15 -5.87 13.68
C THR A 15 -10.30 -4.89 13.84
N GLY A 16 -11.51 -5.24 13.38
CA GLY A 16 -12.66 -4.34 13.27
C GLY A 16 -12.50 -3.23 12.23
N ILE A 17 -11.46 -3.29 11.38
CA ILE A 17 -11.15 -2.24 10.41
C ILE A 17 -11.90 -2.51 9.11
N TRP A 18 -12.55 -1.47 8.58
CA TRP A 18 -13.15 -1.51 7.26
C TRP A 18 -12.11 -1.22 6.17
N PHE A 19 -11.95 -2.13 5.22
CA PHE A 19 -11.04 -2.02 4.08
C PHE A 19 -11.82 -1.83 2.78
N LYS A 20 -11.39 -0.87 1.97
CA LYS A 20 -11.95 -0.60 0.66
C LYS A 20 -10.91 -0.79 -0.46
N PRO A 21 -11.34 -1.09 -1.69
CA PRO A 21 -10.49 -1.10 -2.86
C PRO A 21 -9.73 0.22 -3.05
N ASP A 22 -8.56 0.11 -3.66
CA ASP A 22 -7.66 1.24 -3.87
C ASP A 22 -7.89 2.01 -5.19
N LYS A 23 -8.82 1.54 -6.02
CA LYS A 23 -9.17 2.09 -7.35
C LYS A 23 -9.57 3.57 -7.36
N GLU A 24 -10.04 4.10 -6.24
CA GLU A 24 -10.41 5.53 -6.11
C GLU A 24 -9.21 6.43 -5.80
N PHE A 25 -8.07 5.85 -5.44
CA PHE A 25 -6.90 6.57 -4.95
C PHE A 25 -5.74 6.57 -5.94
N ILE A 26 -5.75 5.64 -6.90
CA ILE A 26 -4.72 5.51 -7.93
C ILE A 26 -5.33 4.98 -9.23
N SER A 27 -4.82 5.44 -10.37
CA SER A 27 -5.30 5.06 -11.70
C SER A 27 -4.35 4.16 -12.48
N THR A 28 -3.17 3.87 -11.93
CA THR A 28 -2.12 3.05 -12.57
C THR A 28 -1.92 1.73 -11.84
N GLY A 29 -1.15 0.83 -12.46
CA GLY A 29 -0.82 -0.47 -11.90
C GLY A 29 -1.88 -1.55 -12.14
N GLU A 30 -1.55 -2.76 -11.71
CA GLU A 30 -2.28 -3.99 -12.00
C GLU A 30 -2.57 -4.73 -10.68
N ASN A 31 -3.79 -5.24 -10.53
CA ASN A 31 -4.18 -6.03 -9.36
C ASN A 31 -3.69 -7.47 -9.52
N HIS A 32 -3.14 -8.05 -8.45
CA HIS A 32 -2.74 -9.46 -8.44
C HIS A 32 -3.06 -10.13 -7.10
N GLU A 33 -3.27 -11.43 -7.16
CA GLU A 33 -3.27 -12.31 -5.99
C GLU A 33 -1.87 -12.87 -5.76
N THR A 34 -1.50 -12.97 -4.49
CA THR A 34 -0.29 -13.67 -4.06
C THR A 34 -0.47 -15.17 -4.17
N LEU A 35 0.63 -15.89 -4.42
CA LEU A 35 0.58 -17.34 -4.52
C LEU A 35 0.18 -17.96 -3.16
N PRO A 36 -0.64 -19.03 -3.15
CA PRO A 36 -1.16 -19.64 -1.92
C PRO A 36 -0.09 -19.98 -0.88
N GLU A 37 1.09 -20.47 -1.31
CA GLU A 37 2.19 -20.84 -0.42
C GLU A 37 2.89 -19.66 0.27
N TYR A 38 2.61 -18.43 -0.16
CA TYR A 38 3.08 -17.19 0.47
C TYR A 38 2.00 -16.50 1.31
N GLN A 39 0.76 -17.00 1.29
CA GLN A 39 -0.31 -16.43 2.08
C GLN A 39 -0.16 -16.82 3.56
N SER A 40 -0.27 -15.83 4.44
CA SER A 40 -0.24 -16.08 5.89
C SER A 40 -1.64 -16.46 6.38
N GLU A 41 -1.70 -17.51 7.20
CA GLU A 41 -2.92 -17.89 7.95
C GLU A 41 -3.18 -16.99 9.16
N ASN A 42 -2.32 -15.99 9.42
CA ASN A 42 -2.56 -15.05 10.51
C ASN A 42 -3.86 -14.28 10.26
N GLU A 43 -4.87 -14.51 11.09
CA GLU A 43 -6.19 -13.93 10.91
C GLU A 43 -6.17 -12.40 10.97
N GLN A 44 -5.30 -11.81 11.79
CA GLN A 44 -5.24 -10.37 12.01
C GLN A 44 -4.60 -9.60 10.84
N TYR A 45 -3.62 -10.21 10.17
CA TYR A 45 -2.77 -9.50 9.21
C TYR A 45 -2.67 -10.18 7.85
N GLY A 46 -2.97 -11.47 7.74
CA GLY A 46 -2.78 -12.25 6.54
C GLY A 46 -3.67 -11.81 5.39
N LYS A 47 -4.91 -11.38 5.68
CA LYS A 47 -5.91 -11.03 4.66
C LYS A 47 -5.43 -9.92 3.71
N ARG A 48 -4.86 -8.84 4.26
CA ARG A 48 -4.33 -7.68 3.49
C ARG A 48 -3.05 -7.96 2.71
N TYR A 49 -2.46 -9.15 2.84
CA TYR A 49 -1.32 -9.59 2.03
C TYR A 49 -1.74 -10.62 0.98
N LYS A 50 -3.03 -10.96 0.87
CA LYS A 50 -3.52 -11.90 -0.16
C LYS A 50 -3.54 -11.25 -1.54
N THR A 51 -3.87 -9.97 -1.60
CA THR A 51 -3.88 -9.16 -2.82
C THR A 51 -2.81 -8.08 -2.77
N LEU A 52 -2.38 -7.62 -3.94
CA LEU A 52 -1.49 -6.48 -4.09
C LEU A 52 -1.83 -5.70 -5.36
N ARG A 53 -1.41 -4.43 -5.40
CA ARG A 53 -1.28 -3.67 -6.64
C ARG A 53 0.19 -3.62 -7.04
N SER A 54 0.50 -4.06 -8.27
CA SER A 54 1.82 -3.99 -8.87
C SER A 54 1.93 -2.79 -9.82
N PHE A 55 3.15 -2.26 -9.97
CA PHE A 55 3.46 -1.17 -10.89
C PHE A 55 4.61 -1.57 -11.81
N PRO A 56 4.38 -2.45 -12.81
CA PRO A 56 5.43 -2.86 -13.74
C PRO A 56 5.84 -1.73 -14.70
N ASN A 57 4.97 -0.73 -14.87
CA ASN A 57 5.16 0.40 -15.77
C ASN A 57 5.20 1.72 -14.99
N GLY A 58 5.97 2.68 -15.50
CA GLY A 58 6.09 4.03 -14.95
C GLY A 58 7.18 4.16 -13.88
N ALA A 59 7.92 5.27 -13.90
CA ALA A 59 8.98 5.54 -12.94
C ALA A 59 8.46 5.97 -11.56
N LYS A 60 7.23 6.50 -11.50
CA LYS A 60 6.59 7.03 -10.29
C LYS A 60 5.09 6.80 -10.35
N ASN A 61 4.54 6.20 -9.31
CA ASN A 61 3.11 5.90 -9.18
C ASN A 61 2.60 6.45 -7.85
N CYS A 62 1.58 7.31 -7.85
CA CYS A 62 1.16 8.05 -6.67
C CYS A 62 -0.29 7.79 -6.31
N TYR A 63 -0.51 7.41 -5.05
CA TYR A 63 -1.81 7.44 -4.41
C TYR A 63 -2.17 8.88 -4.03
N THR A 64 -3.38 9.30 -4.35
CA THR A 64 -3.95 10.59 -3.93
C THR A 64 -4.70 10.39 -2.63
N LEU A 65 -4.23 10.98 -1.55
CA LEU A 65 -4.83 10.89 -0.22
C LEU A 65 -5.60 12.17 0.07
N THR A 66 -6.94 12.12 -0.03
CA THR A 66 -7.81 13.25 0.30
C THR A 66 -8.53 12.99 1.61
N LEU A 67 -8.33 13.89 2.57
CA LEU A 67 -8.90 13.82 3.92
C LEU A 67 -9.55 15.17 4.25
N ASN A 68 -10.77 15.15 4.78
CA ASN A 68 -11.46 16.38 5.18
C ASN A 68 -10.75 17.02 6.38
N HIS A 69 -10.49 18.33 6.31
CA HIS A 69 -9.82 19.08 7.37
C HIS A 69 -8.42 18.53 7.69
N ALA A 70 -7.66 18.11 6.67
CA ALA A 70 -6.32 17.57 6.88
C ALA A 70 -5.26 18.67 6.99
N HIS A 71 -5.48 19.83 6.36
CA HIS A 71 -4.51 20.92 6.36
C HIS A 71 -4.04 21.29 7.78
N ASN A 72 -2.72 21.24 7.99
CA ASN A 72 -2.01 21.47 9.25
C ASN A 72 -2.35 20.50 10.39
N ASN A 73 -3.03 19.39 10.10
CA ASN A 73 -3.27 18.31 11.05
C ASN A 73 -2.30 17.16 10.82
N SER A 74 -1.94 16.48 11.91
CA SER A 74 -1.06 15.31 11.89
C SER A 74 -1.85 14.02 11.75
N PHE A 75 -1.42 13.14 10.86
CA PHE A 75 -2.03 11.83 10.65
C PHE A 75 -0.97 10.74 10.74
N ARG A 76 -1.37 9.59 11.30
CA ARG A 76 -0.56 8.37 11.28
C ARG A 76 -0.79 7.63 9.96
N ILE A 77 0.24 7.55 9.14
CA ILE A 77 0.22 6.83 7.86
C ILE A 77 0.94 5.50 8.04
N ARG A 78 0.33 4.41 7.55
CA ARG A 78 0.92 3.08 7.50
C ARG A 78 0.84 2.53 6.08
N ALA A 79 1.94 1.99 5.58
CA ALA A 79 2.00 1.33 4.27
C ALA A 79 2.58 -0.07 4.43
N SER A 80 1.80 -1.09 4.03
CA SER A 80 2.17 -2.50 4.14
C SER A 80 2.50 -3.06 2.75
N PHE A 81 3.59 -3.81 2.65
CA PHE A 81 4.08 -4.38 1.40
C PHE A 81 4.33 -5.88 1.58
N GLY A 82 3.81 -6.67 0.63
CA GLY A 82 4.08 -8.10 0.51
C GLY A 82 4.14 -8.47 -0.97
N TYR A 83 5.21 -9.13 -1.40
CA TYR A 83 5.40 -9.53 -2.80
C TYR A 83 4.61 -10.81 -3.14
N GLY A 84 4.60 -11.78 -2.22
CA GLY A 84 3.85 -13.04 -2.36
C GLY A 84 4.11 -13.82 -3.66
N ASN A 85 5.23 -13.53 -4.35
CA ASN A 85 5.65 -14.15 -5.60
C ASN A 85 4.55 -14.24 -6.68
N TYR A 86 3.66 -13.25 -6.73
CA TYR A 86 2.48 -13.24 -7.61
C TYR A 86 2.81 -13.50 -9.10
N ASP A 87 3.99 -13.08 -9.56
CA ASP A 87 4.45 -13.23 -10.94
C ASP A 87 5.40 -14.42 -11.17
N ARG A 88 5.61 -15.26 -10.14
CA ARG A 88 6.46 -16.47 -10.16
C ARG A 88 7.94 -16.21 -10.50
N LYS A 89 8.43 -14.97 -10.41
CA LYS A 89 9.84 -14.64 -10.69
C LYS A 89 10.77 -14.79 -9.49
N ASN A 90 10.21 -14.87 -8.28
CA ASN A 90 10.93 -14.90 -7.01
C ASN A 90 11.94 -13.74 -6.86
N GLN A 91 11.58 -12.58 -7.40
CA GLN A 91 12.37 -11.37 -7.41
C GLN A 91 11.50 -10.20 -6.94
N PRO A 92 11.43 -9.96 -5.62
CA PRO A 92 10.69 -8.82 -5.08
C PRO A 92 11.25 -7.51 -5.65
N PRO A 93 10.38 -6.55 -6.00
CA PRO A 93 10.83 -5.24 -6.47
C PRO A 93 11.48 -4.43 -5.35
N LYS A 94 12.35 -3.50 -5.73
CA LYS A 94 12.91 -2.46 -4.88
C LYS A 94 12.41 -1.11 -5.38
N PHE A 95 11.98 -0.25 -4.47
CA PHE A 95 11.47 1.08 -4.80
C PHE A 95 11.47 1.97 -3.56
N ASP A 96 11.40 3.28 -3.77
CA ASP A 96 11.31 4.27 -2.70
C ASP A 96 9.88 4.75 -2.49
N LEU A 97 9.60 5.15 -1.25
CA LEU A 97 8.36 5.79 -0.82
C LEU A 97 8.61 7.27 -0.60
N TYR A 98 7.70 8.09 -1.10
CA TYR A 98 7.64 9.52 -0.86
C TYR A 98 6.27 9.92 -0.35
N LEU A 99 6.24 10.87 0.60
CA LEU A 99 5.04 11.61 0.99
C LEU A 99 5.21 13.06 0.55
N GLY A 100 4.40 13.46 -0.43
CA GLY A 100 4.60 14.69 -1.19
C GLY A 100 5.96 14.68 -1.88
N VAL A 101 6.83 15.60 -1.47
CA VAL A 101 8.22 15.71 -1.95
C VAL A 101 9.24 15.05 -1.01
N ASN A 102 8.82 14.60 0.16
CA ASN A 102 9.71 14.09 1.20
C ASN A 102 9.95 12.60 1.03
N TYR A 103 11.22 12.20 0.99
CA TYR A 103 11.60 10.79 1.08
C TYR A 103 11.13 10.21 2.42
N TRP A 104 10.50 9.04 2.37
CA TRP A 104 10.02 8.33 3.55
C TRP A 104 10.87 7.10 3.84
N ALA A 105 10.96 6.15 2.91
CA ALA A 105 11.68 4.89 3.09
C ALA A 105 11.97 4.18 1.76
N THR A 106 12.95 3.27 1.74
CA THR A 106 13.16 2.33 0.63
C THR A 106 12.54 0.98 0.99
N VAL A 107 11.65 0.48 0.14
CA VAL A 107 11.13 -0.89 0.22
C VAL A 107 12.12 -1.84 -0.45
N ASN A 108 12.74 -2.70 0.34
CA ASN A 108 13.63 -3.77 -0.13
C ASN A 108 13.53 -4.95 0.83
N SER A 109 12.52 -5.81 0.65
CA SER A 109 12.30 -6.96 1.54
C SER A 109 11.71 -8.14 0.78
N ARG A 110 12.17 -9.34 1.16
CA ARG A 110 11.57 -10.63 0.73
C ARG A 110 10.37 -11.03 1.59
N SER A 111 10.27 -10.49 2.79
CA SER A 111 9.18 -10.73 3.74
C SER A 111 8.20 -9.57 3.75
N ASN A 112 6.99 -9.81 4.25
CA ASN A 112 6.00 -8.76 4.48
C ASN A 112 6.57 -7.68 5.42
N VAL A 113 6.46 -6.42 5.03
CA VAL A 113 6.97 -5.26 5.80
C VAL A 113 5.90 -4.19 5.92
N CYS A 114 5.96 -3.42 7.01
CA CYS A 114 5.09 -2.28 7.24
C CYS A 114 5.92 -1.07 7.64
N TYR A 115 5.72 0.04 6.95
CA TYR A 115 6.29 1.34 7.29
C TYR A 115 5.24 2.19 7.98
N GLU A 116 5.68 3.02 8.93
CA GLU A 116 4.81 3.91 9.69
C GLU A 116 5.47 5.28 9.86
N ILE A 117 4.66 6.34 9.77
CA ILE A 117 5.08 7.73 10.00
C ILE A 117 3.91 8.56 10.53
N ILE A 118 4.23 9.59 11.30
CA ILE A 118 3.31 10.69 11.62
C ILE A 118 3.63 11.84 10.67
N HIS A 119 2.68 12.20 9.82
CA HIS A 119 2.86 13.24 8.79
C HIS A 119 1.89 14.39 9.01
N VAL A 120 2.37 15.62 8.89
CA VAL A 120 1.52 16.82 8.92
C VAL A 120 1.12 17.14 7.49
N PHE A 121 -0.18 17.12 7.21
CA PHE A 121 -0.70 17.33 5.88
C PHE A 121 -0.61 18.83 5.50
N PRO A 122 0.09 19.19 4.41
CA PRO A 122 0.24 20.58 3.98
C PRO A 122 -1.03 21.14 3.34
N ALA A 123 -1.97 20.28 2.96
CA ALA A 123 -3.28 20.60 2.41
C ALA A 123 -4.24 19.43 2.69
N ASP A 124 -5.52 19.57 2.33
CA ASP A 124 -6.51 18.48 2.44
C ASP A 124 -6.22 17.28 1.52
N THR A 125 -5.31 17.47 0.56
CA THR A 125 -4.80 16.41 -0.33
C THR A 125 -3.28 16.29 -0.18
N GLU A 126 -2.81 15.06 -0.10
CA GLU A 126 -1.39 14.69 -0.10
C GLU A 126 -1.16 13.49 -1.02
N TYR A 127 0.08 13.30 -1.48
CA TYR A 127 0.43 12.20 -2.37
C TYR A 127 1.39 11.22 -1.72
N MET A 128 1.07 9.92 -1.76
CA MET A 128 2.00 8.86 -1.40
C MET A 128 2.50 8.17 -2.67
N CYS A 129 3.77 8.36 -2.99
CA CYS A 129 4.34 7.91 -4.25
C CYS A 129 5.32 6.76 -4.06
N LEU A 130 5.23 5.76 -4.93
CA LEU A 130 6.17 4.67 -5.11
C LEU A 130 7.04 5.00 -6.33
N VAL A 131 8.36 5.08 -6.13
CA VAL A 131 9.33 5.48 -7.16
C VAL A 131 10.30 4.32 -7.42
N ASN A 132 10.38 3.87 -8.66
CA ASN A 132 11.25 2.75 -9.05
C ASN A 132 12.74 3.15 -8.93
N THR A 133 13.56 2.35 -8.25
CA THR A 133 14.98 2.65 -7.96
C THR A 133 15.94 1.50 -8.18
#